data_AF-A0A4Y2AZ18-F1
#
_entry.id   AF-A0A4Y2AZ18-F1
#
_cell.length_a   1.000
_cell.length_b   1.000
_cell.length_c   1.000
_cell.angle_alpha   90.00
_cell.angle_beta   90.00
_cell.angle_gamma   90.00
#
_symmetry.space_group_name_H-M   'P 1'
#
loop_
_entity.id
_entity.type
_entity.pdbx_description
1 polymer ?
#
loop_
_entity_poly.entity_id
_entity_poly.type
_entity_poly.pdbx_seq_one_letter_code
_entity_poly.pdbx_strand_id
1 'polypeptide(L)'
;FRLNDSHERLSVHWAGKGSDVLICLARDRQQNAVSTSSVFISYDYGKTFVEKQAENMKISDSQPSIISMFYISPVLNNHYIFTDVIHNYIFTTRDFGMSFEKHSVPFAPDIIAMHPTNWQIILGMDKNDPLKK
;
A
#
# COMPACT_ATOMS: atom_id res chain seq x y z
N PHE A 1 15.17 -6.00 -14.97
CA PHE A 1 14.94 -4.59 -14.63
C PHE A 1 15.67 -4.27 -13.31
N ARG A 2 15.84 -2.99 -12.94
CA ARG A 2 16.36 -2.58 -11.62
C ARG A 2 15.36 -1.63 -10.97
N LEU A 3 15.03 -1.85 -9.71
CA LEU A 3 14.16 -0.94 -8.93
C LEU A 3 14.88 0.39 -8.62
N ASN A 4 16.22 0.39 -8.56
CA ASN A 4 17.04 1.52 -8.12
C ASN A 4 16.57 2.10 -6.78
N ASP A 5 16.34 1.20 -5.83
CA ASP A 5 15.82 1.51 -4.49
C ASP A 5 16.82 1.05 -3.43
N SER A 6 17.01 1.84 -2.37
CA SER A 6 17.98 1.61 -1.30
C SER A 6 17.34 1.40 0.08
N HIS A 7 16.03 1.24 0.16
CA HIS A 7 15.34 1.00 1.43
C HIS A 7 15.73 -0.37 2.02
N GLU A 8 15.63 -0.48 3.34
CA GLU A 8 16.10 -1.65 4.09
C GLU A 8 15.19 -2.88 3.95
N ARG A 9 13.93 -2.70 3.53
CA ARG A 9 12.96 -3.79 3.38
C ARG A 9 12.23 -3.71 2.06
N LEU A 10 12.02 -4.88 1.46
CA LEU A 10 11.20 -5.08 0.29
C LEU A 10 10.15 -6.16 0.58
N SER A 11 8.87 -5.81 0.45
CA SER A 11 7.75 -6.76 0.50
C SER A 11 7.22 -6.97 -0.92
N VAL A 12 7.02 -8.23 -1.33
CA VAL A 12 6.56 -8.58 -2.68
C VAL A 12 5.33 -9.48 -2.58
N HIS A 13 4.31 -9.23 -3.39
CA HIS A 13 3.12 -10.07 -3.44
C HIS A 13 2.57 -10.19 -4.86
N TRP A 14 2.11 -11.39 -5.22
CA TRP A 14 1.37 -11.65 -6.45
C TRP A 14 -0.10 -11.31 -6.27
N ALA A 15 -0.71 -10.55 -7.18
CA ALA A 15 -2.12 -10.15 -7.05
C ALA A 15 -3.07 -11.34 -6.88
N GLY A 16 -2.76 -12.49 -7.49
CA GLY A 16 -3.44 -13.76 -7.25
C GLY A 16 -3.61 -14.58 -8.53
N LYS A 17 -4.43 -15.63 -8.46
CA LYS A 17 -4.69 -16.55 -9.58
C LYS A 17 -5.19 -15.78 -10.80
N GLY A 18 -4.62 -16.06 -11.97
CA GLY A 18 -5.04 -15.48 -13.25
C GLY A 18 -4.61 -14.04 -13.47
N SER A 19 -3.70 -13.51 -12.66
CA SER A 19 -3.09 -12.18 -12.82
C SER A 19 -1.58 -12.29 -12.97
N ASP A 20 -1.03 -11.48 -13.86
CA ASP A 20 0.40 -11.27 -14.07
C ASP A 20 0.98 -10.12 -13.22
N VAL A 21 0.15 -9.60 -12.30
CA VAL A 21 0.46 -8.42 -11.51
C VAL A 21 1.23 -8.78 -10.24
N LEU A 22 2.33 -8.06 -10.02
CA LEU A 22 3.09 -8.11 -8.77
C LEU A 22 3.15 -6.72 -8.16
N ILE A 23 2.98 -6.66 -6.84
CA ILE A 23 3.15 -5.44 -6.05
C ILE A 23 4.41 -5.57 -5.20
N CYS A 24 5.25 -4.54 -5.23
CA CYS A 24 6.45 -4.39 -4.44
C CYS A 24 6.35 -3.13 -3.58
N LEU A 25 6.58 -3.25 -2.28
CA LEU A 25 6.72 -2.13 -1.36
C LEU A 25 8.14 -2.11 -0.80
N ALA A 26 8.89 -1.06 -1.12
CA ALA A 26 10.19 -0.77 -0.53
C ALA A 26 10.04 0.29 0.57
N ARG A 27 10.61 0.06 1.75
CA ARG A 27 10.47 0.96 2.91
C ARG A 27 11.56 0.79 3.95
N ASP A 28 11.75 1.82 4.77
CA ASP A 28 12.63 1.75 5.95
C ASP A 28 12.11 0.71 6.97
N ARG A 29 13.03 0.08 7.69
CA ARG A 29 12.71 -0.91 8.74
C ARG A 29 11.84 -0.30 9.83
N GLN A 30 12.23 0.89 10.29
CA GLN A 30 11.47 1.69 11.25
C GLN A 30 11.14 3.02 10.56
N GLN A 31 9.85 3.26 10.36
CA GLN A 31 9.38 4.48 9.72
C GLN A 31 9.10 5.56 10.75
N ASN A 32 9.49 6.78 10.43
CA ASN A 32 9.17 8.00 11.16
C ASN A 32 8.81 9.12 10.16
N ALA A 33 8.64 10.35 10.63
CA ALA A 33 8.22 11.48 9.81
C ALA A 33 9.22 11.91 8.70
N VAL A 34 10.48 11.46 8.75
CA VAL A 34 11.49 11.73 7.71
C VAL A 34 11.81 10.50 6.86
N SER A 35 11.16 9.37 7.11
CA SER A 35 11.33 8.15 6.32
C SER A 35 10.74 8.27 4.93
N THR A 36 11.15 7.36 4.04
CA THR A 36 10.59 7.23 2.70
C THR A 36 10.06 5.83 2.44
N SER A 37 9.29 5.70 1.36
CA SER A 37 8.88 4.43 0.79
C SER A 37 8.69 4.58 -0.72
N SER A 38 8.67 3.45 -1.41
CA SER A 38 8.36 3.38 -2.84
C SER A 38 7.43 2.20 -3.10
N VAL A 39 6.40 2.39 -3.92
CA VAL A 39 5.53 1.30 -4.38
C VAL A 39 5.76 1.09 -5.86
N PHE A 40 6.08 -0.14 -6.23
CA PHE A 40 6.24 -0.55 -7.61
C PHE A 40 5.24 -1.63 -7.98
N ILE A 41 4.71 -1.57 -9.20
CA ILE A 41 3.80 -2.59 -9.72
C ILE A 41 4.33 -3.10 -11.07
N SER A 42 4.38 -4.42 -11.22
CA SER A 42 4.61 -5.09 -12.50
C SER A 42 3.27 -5.57 -13.06
N TYR A 43 3.14 -5.55 -14.39
CA TYR A 43 1.98 -6.04 -15.15
C TYR A 43 2.41 -7.09 -16.19
N ASP A 44 3.58 -7.71 -15.99
CA ASP A 44 4.21 -8.58 -17.00
C ASP A 44 5.01 -9.72 -16.37
N TYR A 45 4.50 -10.27 -15.25
CA TYR A 45 5.14 -11.34 -14.48
C TYR A 45 6.52 -10.95 -13.91
N GLY A 46 6.70 -9.68 -13.55
CA GLY A 46 7.92 -9.19 -12.91
C GLY A 46 9.07 -8.90 -13.87
N LYS A 47 8.81 -8.81 -15.18
CA LYS A 47 9.86 -8.44 -16.16
C LYS A 47 10.20 -6.96 -16.07
N THR A 48 9.18 -6.12 -15.92
CA THR A 48 9.29 -4.67 -15.72
C THR A 48 8.42 -4.22 -14.54
N PHE A 49 8.80 -3.11 -13.94
CA PHE A 49 8.09 -2.52 -12.82
C PHE A 49 7.95 -1.01 -13.03
N VAL A 50 6.79 -0.49 -12.67
CA VAL A 50 6.45 0.93 -12.72
C VAL A 50 6.34 1.45 -11.29
N GLU A 51 7.04 2.52 -10.95
CA GLU A 51 6.87 3.23 -9.69
C GLU A 51 5.52 3.96 -9.72
N LYS A 52 4.69 3.77 -8.68
CA LYS A 52 3.32 4.29 -8.61
C LYS A 52 3.13 5.34 -7.52
N GLN A 53 3.96 5.33 -6.48
CA GLN A 53 3.73 6.17 -5.31
C GLN A 53 3.99 7.63 -5.61
N ALA A 54 5.06 7.95 -6.34
CA ALA A 54 5.49 9.32 -6.59
C ALA A 54 4.46 10.12 -7.40
N GLU A 55 3.65 9.47 -8.23
CA GLU A 55 2.63 10.15 -9.03
C GLU A 55 1.22 9.99 -8.44
N ASN A 56 0.88 8.81 -7.91
CA ASN A 56 -0.51 8.48 -7.62
C ASN A 56 -0.88 8.48 -6.13
N MET A 57 0.09 8.45 -5.22
CA MET A 57 -0.15 8.29 -3.79
C MET A 57 0.44 9.43 -2.95
N LYS A 58 0.37 10.66 -3.45
CA LYS A 58 0.79 11.86 -2.71
C LYS A 58 -0.31 12.38 -1.79
N ILE A 59 0.06 12.82 -0.59
CA ILE A 59 -0.86 13.51 0.33
C ILE A 59 -1.17 14.90 -0.23
N SER A 60 -0.13 15.62 -0.67
CA SER A 60 -0.21 16.89 -1.40
C SER A 60 0.98 16.99 -2.35
N ASP A 61 1.02 18.03 -3.20
CA ASP A 61 2.13 18.22 -4.15
C ASP A 61 3.50 18.34 -3.47
N SER A 62 3.53 18.84 -2.23
CA SER A 62 4.74 19.00 -1.42
C SER A 62 4.95 17.90 -0.37
N GLN A 63 4.00 16.97 -0.21
CA GLN A 63 4.06 15.94 0.83
C GLN A 63 3.83 14.54 0.21
N PRO A 64 4.91 13.76 0.01
CA PRO A 64 4.77 12.35 -0.36
C PRO A 64 4.16 11.55 0.79
N SER A 65 3.52 10.43 0.47
CA SER A 65 3.13 9.45 1.49
C SER A 65 4.34 8.65 1.99
N ILE A 66 4.17 8.01 3.14
CA ILE A 66 5.09 7.03 3.72
C ILE A 66 4.31 5.72 3.91
N ILE A 67 4.29 4.91 2.86
CA ILE A 67 3.53 3.65 2.84
C ILE A 67 4.14 2.66 3.82
N SER A 68 3.35 2.29 4.81
CA SER A 68 3.68 1.34 5.86
C SER A 68 3.36 -0.09 5.42
N MET A 69 2.16 -0.35 4.94
CA MET A 69 1.78 -1.70 4.52
C MET A 69 0.84 -1.64 3.33
N PHE A 70 0.72 -2.76 2.62
CA PHE A 70 -0.34 -2.94 1.65
C PHE A 70 -1.07 -4.26 1.87
N TYR A 71 -2.31 -4.31 1.40
CA TYR A 71 -3.21 -5.42 1.57
C TYR A 71 -3.93 -5.68 0.24
N ILE A 72 -4.14 -6.95 -0.09
CA ILE A 72 -4.89 -7.36 -1.29
C ILE A 72 -6.19 -8.03 -0.83
N SER A 73 -7.31 -7.60 -1.39
CA SER A 73 -8.61 -8.14 -1.02
C SER A 73 -8.67 -9.65 -1.29
N PRO A 74 -9.16 -10.46 -0.32
CA PRO A 74 -9.37 -11.89 -0.54
C PRO A 74 -10.52 -12.17 -1.52
N VAL A 75 -11.36 -11.17 -1.82
CA VAL A 75 -12.53 -11.28 -2.69
C VAL A 75 -12.22 -10.82 -4.11
N LEU A 76 -11.49 -9.72 -4.24
CA LEU A 76 -11.19 -9.07 -5.52
C LEU A 76 -9.67 -8.88 -5.67
N ASN A 77 -9.04 -9.67 -6.54
CA ASN A 77 -7.58 -9.63 -6.73
C ASN A 77 -7.06 -8.32 -7.38
N ASN A 78 -7.95 -7.39 -7.73
CA ASN A 78 -7.61 -6.07 -8.24
C ASN A 78 -7.83 -4.95 -7.20
N HIS A 79 -8.35 -5.29 -6.01
CA HIS A 79 -8.66 -4.34 -4.96
C HIS A 79 -7.55 -4.33 -3.92
N TYR A 80 -6.78 -3.25 -3.87
CA TYR A 80 -5.66 -3.09 -2.95
C TYR A 80 -5.87 -1.89 -2.01
N ILE A 81 -5.29 -2.01 -0.83
CA ILE A 81 -5.30 -0.96 0.20
C ILE A 81 -3.85 -0.73 0.62
N PHE A 82 -3.39 0.52 0.59
CA PHE A 82 -2.08 0.94 1.07
C PHE A 82 -2.28 1.88 2.24
N THR A 83 -1.54 1.67 3.34
CA THR A 83 -1.67 2.47 4.55
C THR A 83 -0.46 3.38 4.74
N ASP A 84 -0.72 4.64 5.05
CA ASP A 84 0.27 5.57 5.59
C ASP A 84 -0.08 5.82 7.06
N VAL A 85 0.66 5.14 7.94
CA VAL A 85 0.46 5.19 9.39
C VAL A 85 0.99 6.49 9.99
N ILE A 86 1.96 7.15 9.35
CA ILE A 86 2.59 8.36 9.86
C ILE A 86 1.68 9.57 9.65
N HIS A 87 0.99 9.61 8.52
CA HIS A 87 0.15 10.73 8.13
C HIS A 87 -1.36 10.48 8.22
N ASN A 88 -1.78 9.29 8.64
CA ASN A 88 -3.20 8.90 8.76
C ASN A 88 -3.93 8.95 7.42
N TYR A 89 -3.34 8.32 6.39
CA TYR A 89 -3.95 8.19 5.08
C TYR A 89 -4.07 6.72 4.66
N ILE A 90 -5.09 6.46 3.83
CA ILE A 90 -5.27 5.21 3.11
C ILE A 90 -5.39 5.53 1.63
N PHE A 91 -4.73 4.72 0.79
CA PHE A 91 -4.88 4.76 -0.66
C PHE A 91 -5.49 3.44 -1.14
N THR A 92 -6.47 3.51 -2.03
CA THR A 92 -7.15 2.32 -2.54
C THR A 92 -7.16 2.30 -4.06
N THR A 93 -7.07 1.12 -4.65
CA THR A 93 -7.21 0.92 -6.10
C THR A 93 -8.11 -0.28 -6.35
N ARG A 94 -8.85 -0.28 -7.46
CA ARG A 94 -9.68 -1.41 -7.92
C ARG A 94 -9.39 -1.81 -9.36
N ASP A 95 -8.26 -1.35 -9.89
CA ASP A 95 -7.86 -1.53 -11.28
C ASP A 95 -6.39 -1.97 -11.39
N PHE A 96 -5.95 -2.80 -10.44
CA PHE A 96 -4.57 -3.30 -10.36
C PHE A 96 -3.54 -2.18 -10.19
N GLY A 97 -3.89 -1.07 -9.54
CA GLY A 97 -2.98 0.06 -9.31
C GLY A 97 -2.76 0.93 -10.55
N MET A 98 -3.72 0.95 -11.48
CA MET A 98 -3.70 1.90 -12.60
C MET A 98 -4.16 3.28 -12.14
N SER A 99 -5.13 3.34 -11.24
CA SER A 99 -5.59 4.55 -10.55
C SER A 99 -5.74 4.31 -9.05
N PHE A 100 -5.71 5.41 -8.29
CA PHE A 100 -5.75 5.39 -6.83
C PHE A 100 -6.72 6.44 -6.30
N GLU A 101 -7.53 6.05 -5.34
CA GLU A 101 -8.33 6.94 -4.50
C GLU A 101 -7.56 7.21 -3.20
N LYS A 102 -7.65 8.44 -2.70
CA LYS A 102 -6.97 8.90 -1.48
C LYS A 102 -7.99 9.22 -0.40
N HIS A 103 -7.78 8.68 0.79
CA HIS A 103 -8.68 8.81 1.94
C HIS A 103 -7.88 9.27 3.17
N SER A 104 -8.25 10.42 3.75
CA SER A 104 -7.79 10.78 5.09
C SER A 104 -8.64 10.07 6.13
N VAL A 105 -8.02 9.54 7.18
CA VAL A 105 -8.70 8.81 8.24
C VAL A 105 -8.40 9.42 9.62
N PRO A 106 -9.33 9.36 10.58
CA PRO A 106 -9.18 10.00 11.89
C PRO A 106 -8.33 9.18 12.89
N PHE A 107 -7.52 8.23 12.42
CA PHE A 107 -6.71 7.30 13.23
C PHE A 107 -5.44 6.90 12.47
N ALA A 108 -4.46 6.27 13.13
CA ALA A 108 -3.26 5.77 12.47
C ALA A 108 -3.47 4.33 11.95
N PRO A 109 -3.66 4.11 10.63
CA PRO A 109 -4.16 2.83 10.09
C PRO A 109 -3.10 1.72 10.07
N ASP A 110 -2.83 1.10 11.22
CA ASP A 110 -1.74 0.12 11.38
C ASP A 110 -2.08 -1.24 10.78
N ILE A 111 -3.22 -1.80 11.18
CA ILE A 111 -3.67 -3.12 10.73
C ILE A 111 -4.99 -2.96 9.98
N ILE A 112 -5.04 -3.50 8.77
CA ILE A 112 -6.26 -3.60 7.97
C ILE A 112 -6.70 -5.05 7.91
N ALA A 113 -7.96 -5.30 8.24
CA ALA A 113 -8.61 -6.59 8.06
C ALA A 113 -9.76 -6.44 7.06
N MET A 114 -9.72 -7.22 5.99
CA MET A 114 -10.77 -7.24 4.96
C MET A 114 -11.68 -8.44 5.18
N HIS A 115 -12.98 -8.25 5.00
CA HIS A 115 -13.94 -9.34 5.15
C HIS A 115 -13.69 -10.42 4.06
N PRO A 116 -13.72 -11.72 4.42
CA PRO A 116 -13.31 -12.80 3.53
C PRO A 116 -14.22 -13.00 2.31
N THR A 117 -15.46 -12.50 2.35
CA THR A 117 -16.46 -12.69 1.27
C THR A 117 -17.14 -11.41 0.79
N ASN A 118 -16.94 -10.28 1.47
CA ASN A 118 -17.56 -9.00 1.08
C ASN A 118 -16.48 -7.94 0.95
N TRP A 119 -16.16 -7.56 -0.28
CA TRP A 119 -15.06 -6.63 -0.58
C TRP A 119 -15.29 -5.21 -0.03
N GLN A 120 -16.53 -4.85 0.31
CA GLN A 120 -16.89 -3.51 0.82
C GLN A 120 -16.63 -3.35 2.33
N ILE A 121 -16.45 -4.45 3.05
CA ILE A 121 -16.29 -4.42 4.51
C ILE A 121 -14.79 -4.48 4.85
N ILE A 122 -14.30 -3.41 5.45
CA ILE A 122 -12.92 -3.23 5.86
C ILE A 122 -12.91 -2.73 7.30
N LEU A 123 -12.05 -3.31 8.14
CA LEU A 123 -11.78 -2.86 9.50
C LEU A 123 -10.35 -2.33 9.56
N GLY A 124 -10.18 -1.17 10.19
CA GLY A 124 -8.87 -0.58 10.48
C GLY A 124 -8.64 -0.50 11.98
N MET A 125 -7.51 -0.99 12.45
CA MET A 125 -7.08 -0.87 13.84
C MET A 125 -6.08 0.28 13.98
N ASP A 126 -6.34 1.17 14.94
CA ASP A 126 -5.43 2.28 15.24
C ASP A 126 -4.12 1.77 15.85
N LYS A 127 -3.00 2.31 15.41
CA LYS A 127 -1.69 2.08 16.04
C LYS A 127 -1.67 2.51 17.50
N ASN A 128 -2.39 3.58 17.81
CA ASN A 128 -2.36 4.25 19.11
C ASN A 128 -3.52 3.82 20.03
N ASP A 129 -4.28 2.79 19.67
CA ASP A 129 -5.37 2.27 20.50
C ASP A 129 -4.81 1.78 21.85
N PRO A 130 -5.24 2.36 22.99
CA PRO A 130 -4.74 1.98 24.32
C PRO A 130 -5.12 0.55 24.73
N LEU A 131 -6.10 -0.06 24.06
CA LEU A 131 -6.53 -1.44 24.30
C LEU A 131 -5.83 -2.45 23.38
N LYS A 132 -5.00 -1.98 22.44
CA LYS A 132 -4.19 -2.83 21.60
C LYS A 132 -3.14 -3.54 22.46
N LYS A 133 -3.21 -4.86 22.48
CA LYS A 133 -2.30 -5.74 23.24
C LYS A 133 -1.24 -6.34 22.34
#